data_AF-A0A7L4PXD1-F1
#
_entry.id   AF-A0A7L4PXD1-F1
#
_cell.length_a   1.000
_cell.length_b   1.000
_cell.length_c   1.000
_cell.angle_alpha   90.00
_cell.angle_beta   90.00
_cell.angle_gamma   90.00
#
_symmetry.space_group_name_H-M   'P 1'
#
loop_
_entity.id
_entity.type
_entity.pdbx_description
1 polymer ?
#
loop_
_entity_poly.entity_id
_entity_poly.type
_entity_poly.pdbx_seq_one_letter_code
_entity_poly.pdbx_strand_id
1 'polypeptide(L)' 'MTIRKCTSCNAPLALEGATEFGCPKCGCEIMRCVRCREQSIPYVCPKCGFRGP' A
#
# COMPACT_ATOMS: atom_id res chain seq x y z
N MET A 1 -2.67 -5.80 -18.91
CA MET A 1 -1.81 -6.07 -17.73
C MET A 1 -2.18 -5.10 -16.62
N THR A 2 -2.79 -5.59 -15.54
CA THR A 2 -3.11 -4.77 -14.36
C THR A 2 -1.85 -4.61 -13.51
N ILE A 3 -1.11 -3.52 -13.73
CA ILE A 3 0.04 -3.14 -12.90
C ILE A 3 -0.50 -2.80 -11.51
N ARG A 4 -0.27 -3.67 -10.52
CA ARG A 4 -0.59 -3.36 -9.12
C ARG A 4 0.33 -2.22 -8.65
N LYS A 5 -0.23 -1.21 -7.99
CA LYS A 5 0.49 0.02 -7.60
C LYS A 5 0.49 0.20 -6.08
N CYS A 6 1.56 0.80 -5.58
CA CYS A 6 1.71 1.04 -4.15
C CYS A 6 0.78 2.18 -3.73
N THR A 7 0.03 1.99 -2.65
CA THR A 7 -0.87 3.02 -2.12
C THR A 7 -0.14 4.26 -1.58
N SER A 8 1.14 4.14 -1.19
CA SER A 8 1.95 5.30 -0.77
C SER A 8 2.59 6.04 -1.94
N CYS A 9 3.35 5.33 -2.78
CA CYS A 9 4.22 5.97 -3.78
C CYS A 9 3.70 5.86 -5.22
N ASN A 10 2.58 5.16 -5.45
CA ASN A 10 2.02 4.87 -6.78
C ASN A 10 2.99 4.15 -7.75
N ALA A 11 4.13 3.69 -7.26
CA ALA A 11 5.09 2.93 -8.04
C ALA A 11 4.51 1.56 -8.41
N PRO A 12 4.89 1.00 -9.58
CA PRO A 12 4.56 -0.38 -9.94
C PRO A 12 5.14 -1.31 -8.87
N LEU A 13 4.31 -2.21 -8.34
CA LEU A 13 4.79 -3.24 -7.42
C LEU A 13 5.57 -4.28 -8.20
N ALA A 14 6.82 -4.49 -7.79
CA ALA A 14 7.47 -5.76 -8.04
C ALA A 14 6.73 -6.85 -7.24
N LEU A 15 6.53 -8.01 -7.85
CA LEU A 15 5.97 -9.19 -7.16
C LEU A 15 6.83 -9.62 -5.97
N GLU A 16 8.14 -9.39 -6.04
CA GLU A 16 9.07 -9.70 -4.96
C GLU A 16 9.02 -8.64 -3.85
N GLY A 17 8.53 -9.07 -2.67
CA GLY A 17 8.57 -8.32 -1.42
C GLY A 17 7.44 -7.31 -1.19
N ALA A 18 6.51 -7.14 -2.14
CA ALA A 18 5.29 -6.40 -1.86
C ALA A 18 4.44 -7.09 -0.80
N THR A 19 3.81 -6.30 0.07
CA THR A 19 2.86 -6.80 1.07
C THR A 19 1.46 -6.30 0.76
N GLU A 20 0.48 -7.18 0.92
CA GLU A 20 -0.94 -6.89 0.82
C GLU A 20 -1.60 -7.12 2.17
N PHE A 21 -2.39 -6.15 2.63
CA PHE A 21 -3.12 -6.25 3.89
C PHE A 21 -4.41 -5.41 3.84
N GLY A 22 -5.38 -5.78 4.68
CA GLY A 22 -6.62 -5.03 4.82
C GLY A 22 -6.46 -3.77 5.67
N CYS A 23 -7.09 -2.67 5.26
CA CYS A 23 -7.15 -1.46 6.06
C CYS A 23 -7.85 -1.75 7.40
N PRO A 24 -7.27 -1.38 8.56
CA PRO A 24 -7.88 -1.65 9.86
C PRO A 24 -9.21 -0.89 10.10
N LYS A 25 -9.49 0.17 9.32
CA LYS A 25 -10.68 1.01 9.49
C LYS A 25 -11.86 0.60 8.60
N CYS A 26 -11.59 0.04 7.43
CA CYS A 26 -12.62 -0.24 6.42
C CYS A 26 -12.46 -1.57 5.68
N GLY A 27 -11.40 -2.33 5.93
CA GLY A 27 -11.14 -3.61 5.27
C GLY A 27 -10.72 -3.50 3.79
N CYS A 28 -10.46 -2.29 3.28
CA CYS A 28 -9.97 -2.11 1.91
C CYS A 28 -8.61 -2.80 1.71
N GLU A 29 -8.42 -3.47 0.58
CA GLU A 29 -7.12 -4.03 0.22
C GLU A 29 -6.10 -2.90 0.02
N ILE A 30 -4.99 -2.98 0.74
CA ILE A 30 -3.87 -2.04 0.67
C ILE A 30 -2.63 -2.81 0.27
N MET A 31 -1.96 -2.31 -0.76
CA MET A 31 -0.72 -2.89 -1.25
C MET A 31 0.43 -1.93 -1.08
N ARG A 32 1.51 -2.41 -0.45
CA ARG A 32 2.71 -1.61 -0.17
C ARG A 32 3.95 -2.30 -0.68
N CYS A 33 4.82 -1.52 -1.33
CA CYS A 33 6.13 -2.01 -1.74
C CYS A 33 7.10 -2.05 -0.55
N VAL A 34 8.13 -2.90 -0.65
CA VAL A 34 9.19 -3.06 0.36
C VAL A 34 9.76 -1.70 0.78
N ARG A 35 10.13 -0.87 -0.20
CA ARG A 35 10.77 0.43 0.03
C ARG A 35 9.93 1.35 0.92
N CYS A 36 8.62 1.44 0.67
CA CYS A 36 7.74 2.29 1.47
C CYS A 36 7.51 1.72 2.88
N ARG A 37 7.55 0.39 3.02
CA ARG A 37 7.47 -0.29 4.32
C ARG A 37 8.77 -0.09 5.14
N GLU A 38 9.93 -0.26 4.52
CA GLU A 38 11.23 -0.06 5.18
C GLU A 38 11.47 1.39 5.57
N GLN A 39 11.00 2.34 4.77
CA GLN A 39 11.08 3.77 5.07
C GLN A 39 9.93 4.27 5.95
N SER A 40 9.03 3.40 6.41
CA SER A 40 7.82 3.77 7.17
C SER A 40 7.07 4.96 6.56
N ILE A 41 7.01 5.00 5.22
CA ILE A 41 6.33 6.07 4.48
C ILE A 41 4.84 5.96 4.81
N PRO A 42 4.11 7.01 5.13
CA PRO A 42 2.69 6.86 5.39
C PRO A 42 1.92 6.42 4.14
N TYR A 43 0.98 5.50 4.27
CA TYR A 43 0.00 5.17 3.24
C TYR A 43 -1.34 5.80 3.55
N VAL A 44 -2.09 6.15 2.50
CA VAL A 44 -3.46 6.67 2.64
C VAL A 44 -4.42 5.66 2.03
N CYS A 45 -5.41 5.25 2.82
CA CYS A 45 -6.45 4.37 2.34
C CYS A 45 -7.38 5.13 1.36
N PRO A 46 -7.56 4.64 0.12
CA PRO A 46 -8.39 5.32 -0.88
C PRO A 46 -9.89 5.29 -0.56
N LYS A 47 -10.34 4.35 0.29
CA LYS A 47 -11.74 4.22 0.70
C LYS A 47 -12.13 5.17 1.83
N CYS A 48 -11.30 5.25 2.87
CA CYS A 48 -11.68 5.88 4.14
C CYS A 48 -10.76 7.04 4.57
N GLY A 49 -9.72 7.34 3.79
CA GLY A 49 -8.75 8.40 4.06
C GLY A 49 -7.80 8.10 5.23
N PHE A 50 -7.82 6.88 5.77
CA PHE A 50 -6.96 6.52 6.90
C PHE A 50 -5.49 6.61 6.51
N ARG A 51 -4.70 7.37 7.29
CA ARG A 51 -3.26 7.53 7.09
C ARG A 51 -2.51 6.69 8.11
N GLY A 52 -1.95 5.57 7.67
CA GLY A 52 -1.11 4.68 8.49
C GLY A 52 0.37 4.78 8.09
N PRO A 53 1.30 4.33 8.93
CA PRO A 53 2.73 4.27 8.61
C PRO A 53 3.10 3.15 7.62
#